data_AF-A0A353U197-F1
#
_entry.id   AF-A0A353U197-F1
#
_cell.length_a   1.000
_cell.length_b   1.000
_cell.length_c   1.000
_cell.angle_alpha   90.00
_cell.angle_beta   90.00
_cell.angle_gamma   90.00
#
_symmetry.space_group_name_H-M   'P 1'
#
loop_
_entity.id
_entity.type
_entity.pdbx_description
1 polymer ?
#
loop_
_entity_poly.entity_id
_entity_poly.type
_entity_poly.pdbx_seq_one_letter_code
_entity_poly.pdbx_strand_id
1 'polypeptide(L)'
;FGIRKRLLEYDDVMNSQREVIYTKRRRALYGERMHVEISNMMYDIVEGLIADYQDSGDLETFKMELIRIFSTEIQYSAEDFANEKP
;
A
#
# COMPACT_ATOMS: atom_id res chain seq x y z
N PHE A 1 32.83 -15.61 16.44
CA PHE A 1 32.08 -16.00 15.22
C PHE A 1 30.61 -15.54 15.25
N GLY A 2 29.84 -15.76 16.33
CA GLY A 2 28.41 -15.40 16.37
C GLY A 2 28.07 -13.90 16.26
N ILE A 3 28.94 -12.99 16.75
CA ILE A 3 28.68 -11.53 16.68
C ILE A 3 28.73 -11.02 15.24
N ARG A 4 29.72 -11.45 14.45
CA ARG A 4 29.84 -11.08 13.03
C ARG A 4 28.69 -11.66 12.20
N LYS A 5 28.25 -12.89 12.50
CA LYS A 5 27.11 -13.53 11.84
C LYS A 5 25.82 -12.71 12.03
N ARG A 6 25.51 -12.34 13.28
CA ARG A 6 24.34 -11.49 13.56
C ARG A 6 24.42 -10.13 12.88
N LEU A 7 25.59 -9.48 12.90
CA LEU A 7 25.77 -8.20 12.22
C LEU A 7 25.54 -8.31 10.71
N LEU A 8 26.01 -9.38 10.08
CA LEU A 8 25.76 -9.65 8.66
C LEU A 8 24.28 -9.89 8.37
N GLU A 9 23.58 -10.66 9.20
CA GLU A 9 22.13 -10.90 9.04
C GLU A 9 21.32 -9.59 9.10
N TYR A 10 21.68 -8.65 10.00
CA TYR A 10 21.08 -7.33 10.01
C TYR A 10 21.43 -6.51 8.76
N ASP A 11 22.68 -6.57 8.31
CA ASP A 11 23.11 -5.86 7.11
C ASP A 11 22.40 -6.38 5.86
N ASP A 12 22.18 -7.69 5.75
CA ASP A 12 21.47 -8.31 4.62
C ASP A 12 20.01 -7.82 4.53
N VAL A 13 19.31 -7.73 5.66
CA VAL A 13 17.95 -7.15 5.72
C VAL A 13 17.98 -5.68 5.33
N MET A 14 18.89 -4.90 5.90
CA MET A 14 19.00 -3.47 5.61
C MET A 14 19.40 -3.20 4.17
N ASN A 15 20.27 -4.02 3.58
CA ASN A 15 20.70 -3.92 2.20
C ASN A 15 19.55 -4.24 1.24
N SER A 16 18.79 -5.30 1.53
CA SER A 16 17.60 -5.67 0.75
C SER A 16 16.56 -4.54 0.75
N GLN A 17 16.30 -3.93 1.91
CA GLN A 17 15.42 -2.77 2.00
C GLN A 17 15.95 -1.58 1.19
N ARG A 18 17.27 -1.34 1.26
CA ARG A 18 17.93 -0.24 0.54
C ARG A 18 17.81 -0.39 -0.97
N GLU A 19 17.98 -1.60 -1.49
CA GLU A 19 17.84 -1.92 -2.91
C GLU A 19 16.43 -1.62 -3.43
N VAL A 20 15.39 -2.01 -2.67
CA VAL A 20 14.00 -1.70 -3.01
C VAL A 20 13.77 -0.18 -3.09
N ILE A 21 14.22 0.58 -2.09
CA ILE A 21 14.05 2.04 -2.05
C ILE A 21 14.81 2.71 -3.19
N TYR A 22 16.06 2.31 -3.44
CA TYR A 22 16.86 2.90 -4.50
C TYR A 22 16.31 2.60 -5.89
N THR A 23 15.73 1.42 -6.08
CA THR A 23 15.04 1.07 -7.33
C THR A 23 13.81 1.94 -7.54
N LYS A 24 12.93 2.06 -6.53
CA LYS A 24 11.74 2.93 -6.60
C LYS A 24 12.12 4.38 -6.89
N ARG A 25 13.12 4.93 -6.18
CA ARG A 25 13.59 6.31 -6.40
C ARG A 25 14.16 6.52 -7.79
N ARG A 26 14.92 5.55 -8.31
CA ARG A 26 15.47 5.62 -9.67
C ARG A 26 14.35 5.65 -10.70
N ARG A 27 13.39 4.72 -10.62
CA ARG A 27 12.21 4.71 -11.50
C ARG A 27 11.47 6.04 -11.45
N ALA A 28 11.32 6.59 -10.24
CA ALA A 28 10.66 7.88 -10.03
C ALA A 28 11.40 9.04 -10.72
N LEU A 29 12.72 9.11 -10.58
CA LEU A 29 13.54 10.19 -11.15
C LEU A 29 13.63 10.16 -12.68
N TYR A 30 13.63 8.96 -13.28
CA TYR A 30 13.77 8.80 -14.72
C TYR A 30 12.43 8.57 -15.45
N GLY A 31 11.30 8.61 -14.72
CA GLY A 31 9.96 8.49 -15.30
C GLY A 31 9.62 7.09 -15.85
N GLU A 32 10.38 6.06 -15.48
CA GLU A 32 10.17 4.70 -15.96
C GLU A 32 8.88 4.11 -15.39
N ARG A 33 7.91 3.81 -16.26
CA ARG A 33 6.64 3.12 -15.93
C ARG A 33 5.89 3.73 -14.73
N MET A 34 5.99 5.05 -14.54
CA MET A 34 5.39 5.75 -13.40
C MET A 34 3.88 5.50 -13.25
N HIS A 35 3.16 5.42 -14.37
CA HIS A 35 1.71 5.16 -14.36
C HIS A 35 1.38 3.84 -13.67
N VAL A 36 2.14 2.77 -13.95
CA VAL A 36 1.92 1.44 -13.35
C VAL A 36 2.21 1.50 -11.85
N GLU A 37 3.31 2.14 -11.46
CA GLU A 37 3.70 2.25 -10.05
C GLU A 37 2.66 3.05 -9.25
N ILE A 38 2.14 4.15 -9.80
CA ILE A 38 1.07 4.93 -9.15
C ILE A 38 -0.22 4.11 -9.08
N SER A 39 -0.63 3.44 -10.16
CA SER A 39 -1.81 2.56 -10.16
C SER A 39 -1.71 1.45 -9.11
N ASN A 40 -0.55 0.80 -8.99
CA ASN A 40 -0.34 -0.22 -7.96
C ASN A 40 -0.40 0.37 -6.55
N MET A 41 0.25 1.52 -6.30
CA MET A 41 0.16 2.19 -4.99
C MET A 41 -1.28 2.59 -4.63
N MET A 42 -2.07 3.06 -5.61
CA MET A 42 -3.48 3.38 -5.37
C MET A 42 -4.27 2.11 -5.03
N TYR A 43 -4.03 1.01 -5.74
CA TYR A 43 -4.66 -0.28 -5.48
C TYR A 43 -4.34 -0.78 -4.06
N ASP A 44 -3.05 -0.82 -3.69
CA ASP A 44 -2.60 -1.28 -2.37
C ASP A 44 -3.24 -0.47 -1.22
N ILE A 45 -3.41 0.85 -1.41
CA ILE A 45 -4.06 1.72 -0.41
C ILE A 45 -5.54 1.39 -0.31
N VAL A 46 -6.24 1.26 -1.43
CA VAL A 46 -7.68 0.96 -1.43
C VAL A 46 -7.95 -0.42 -0.85
N GLU A 47 -7.16 -1.43 -1.22
CA GLU A 47 -7.23 -2.79 -0.66
C GLU A 47 -7.02 -2.76 0.86
N GLY A 48 -6.05 -1.99 1.36
CA GLY A 48 -5.83 -1.80 2.80
C GLY A 48 -7.02 -1.16 3.50
N LEU A 49 -7.60 -0.11 2.92
CA LEU A 49 -8.80 0.54 3.46
C LEU A 49 -10.00 -0.43 3.48
N ILE A 50 -10.19 -1.22 2.43
CA ILE A 50 -11.25 -2.23 2.39
C ILE A 50 -11.00 -3.25 3.51
N ALA A 51 -9.79 -3.81 3.63
CA ALA A 51 -9.46 -4.76 4.68
C ALA A 51 -9.70 -4.22 6.10
N ASP A 52 -9.40 -2.93 6.33
CA ASP A 52 -9.56 -2.31 7.65
C ASP A 52 -11.03 -2.04 8.03
N TYR A 53 -11.88 -1.69 7.05
CA TYR A 53 -13.25 -1.21 7.31
C TYR A 53 -14.36 -2.17 6.90
N GLN A 54 -14.07 -3.15 6.05
CA GLN A 54 -15.05 -4.13 5.58
C GLN A 54 -15.49 -5.09 6.70
N ASP A 55 -14.55 -5.60 7.49
CA ASP A 55 -14.85 -6.53 8.60
C ASP A 55 -15.72 -5.89 9.69
N SER A 56 -15.59 -4.57 9.88
CA SER A 56 -16.38 -3.81 10.85
C SER A 56 -17.70 -3.28 10.27
N GLY A 57 -17.90 -3.38 8.95
CA GLY A 57 -19.07 -2.84 8.26
C GLY A 57 -19.16 -1.31 8.31
N ASP A 58 -18.04 -0.62 8.61
CA ASP A 58 -18.01 0.83 8.81
C ASP A 58 -17.82 1.58 7.48
N LEU A 59 -18.89 1.55 6.67
CA LEU A 59 -18.95 2.20 5.36
C LEU A 59 -18.74 3.72 5.45
N GLU A 60 -19.21 4.36 6.51
CA GLU A 60 -19.12 5.82 6.64
C GLU A 60 -17.69 6.27 6.92
N THR A 61 -16.95 5.56 7.78
CA THR A 61 -15.52 5.85 7.98
C THR A 61 -14.71 5.55 6.72
N PHE A 62 -15.02 4.47 6.00
CA PHE A 62 -14.39 4.17 4.71
C PHE A 62 -14.57 5.30 3.68
N LYS A 63 -15.79 5.82 3.52
CA LYS A 63 -16.06 6.96 2.63
C LYS A 63 -15.26 8.20 3.02
N MET A 64 -15.21 8.51 4.31
CA MET A 64 -14.47 9.68 4.81
C MET A 64 -12.97 9.55 4.54
N GLU A 65 -12.40 8.36 4.70
CA GLU A 65 -10.99 8.08 4.40
C GLU A 65 -10.68 8.17 2.91
N LEU A 66 -11.57 7.69 2.03
CA LEU A 66 -11.42 7.85 0.59
C LEU A 66 -11.45 9.31 0.14
N ILE A 67 -12.34 10.13 0.70
CA ILE A 67 -12.35 11.57 0.45
C ILE A 67 -11.05 12.21 0.96
N ARG A 68 -10.57 11.80 2.14
CA ARG A 68 -9.33 12.34 2.73
C ARG A 68 -8.10 12.05 1.88
N ILE A 69 -7.99 10.83 1.33
CA ILE A 69 -6.78 10.37 0.63
C ILE A 69 -6.84 10.66 -0.87
N PHE A 70 -7.99 10.39 -1.51
CA PHE A 70 -8.16 10.48 -2.95
C PHE A 70 -9.04 11.63 -3.41
N SER A 71 -9.62 12.41 -2.48
CA SER A 71 -10.56 13.50 -2.80
C SER A 71 -11.68 13.05 -3.74
N THR A 72 -12.09 11.79 -3.60
CA THR A 72 -13.06 11.13 -4.47
C THR A 72 -14.18 10.57 -3.61
N GLU A 73 -15.40 10.74 -4.10
CA GLU A 73 -16.60 10.12 -3.56
C GLU A 73 -16.88 8.84 -4.35
N ILE A 74 -17.15 7.74 -3.65
CA ILE A 74 -17.60 6.50 -4.29
C ILE A 74 -19.05 6.24 -3.93
N GLN A 75 -19.83 5.83 -4.93
CA GLN A 75 -21.21 5.41 -4.77
C GLN A 75 -21.29 3.88 -4.62
N TYR A 76 -20.72 3.34 -3.55
CA TYR A 76 -20.97 1.94 -3.16
C TYR A 76 -22.24 1.85 -2.32
N SER A 77 -23.07 0.85 -2.59
CA SER A 77 -24.13 0.48 -1.66
C SER A 77 -23.55 -0.29 -0.47
N ALA A 78 -24.22 -0.25 0.68
CA ALA A 78 -23.80 -1.02 1.85
C ALA A 78 -23.83 -2.54 1.59
N GLU A 79 -24.66 -2.99 0.66
CA GLU A 79 -24.76 -4.41 0.26
C GLU A 79 -23.56 -4.83 -0.61
N ASP A 80 -23.07 -3.95 -1.48
CA ASP A 80 -21.90 -4.22 -2.32
C ASP A 80 -20.62 -4.27 -1.47
N PHE A 81 -20.49 -3.37 -0.50
CA PHE A 81 -19.33 -3.31 0.40
C PHE A 81 -19.21 -4.56 1.30
N ALA A 82 -20.33 -5.17 1.70
CA ALA A 82 -20.31 -6.36 2.55
C ALA A 82 -20.05 -7.67 1.78
N ASN A 83 -20.35 -7.71 0.48
CA ASN A 83 -20.38 -8.96 -0.30
C ASN A 83 -19.21 -9.13 -1.28
N GLU A 84 -18.49 -8.07 -1.64
CA GLU A 84 -17.31 -8.19 -2.49
C GLU A 84 -16.11 -8.72 -1.70
N LYS A 85 -15.35 -9.66 -2.26
CA LYS A 85 -14.11 -10.11 -1.63
C LYS A 85 -13.04 -9.02 -1.78
N PRO A 86 -12.14 -8.85 -0.80
CA PRO A 86 -10.94 -8.02 -0.98
C PRO A 86 -10.12 -8.48 -2.19
#